data_AF-A0A2V9DK34-F1
#
_entry.id   AF-A0A2V9DK34-F1
#
_cell.length_a   1.000
_cell.length_b   1.000
_cell.length_c   1.000
_cell.angle_alpha   90.00
_cell.angle_beta   90.00
_cell.angle_gamma   90.00
#
_symmetry.space_group_name_H-M   'P 1'
#
loop_
_entity.id
_entity.type
_entity.pdbx_description
1 polymer ?
#
loop_
_entity_poly.entity_id
_entity_poly.type
_entity_poly.pdbx_seq_one_letter_code
_entity_poly.pdbx_strand_id
1 'polypeptide(L)'
;MVSLKRTLSVVFVVLVLLSLLWFAGGKTWADQFLSRFLTQPRDEFVVPAAKMSLNVAITQDREELTVCNRGVAPWDGALVRINGGYLAKIKSLAAGDCARIKKTSFLSTDWKHLPAPRDLQVTEVEVLSHVSGVGYAREPVASSAAI
;
A
#
# COMPACT_ATOMS: atom_id res chain seq x y z
N MET A 1 -16.54 9.86 55.48
CA MET A 1 -17.34 9.87 54.23
C MET A 1 -16.91 11.06 53.39
N VAL A 2 -16.26 10.84 52.23
CA VAL A 2 -15.94 11.93 51.30
C VAL A 2 -17.24 12.33 50.59
N SER A 3 -17.64 13.60 50.72
CA SER A 3 -18.87 14.11 50.12
C SER A 3 -18.82 13.99 48.60
N LEU A 4 -19.83 13.37 47.99
CA LEU A 4 -19.96 13.15 46.54
C LEU A 4 -19.71 14.42 45.71
N LYS A 5 -20.09 15.59 46.25
CA LYS A 5 -19.87 16.91 45.64
C LYS A 5 -18.38 17.26 45.50
N ARG A 6 -17.57 16.85 46.48
CA ARG A 6 -16.13 17.08 46.51
C ARG A 6 -15.43 16.17 45.49
N THR A 7 -15.86 14.92 45.38
CA THR A 7 -15.35 13.97 44.37
C THR A 7 -15.66 14.44 42.95
N LEU A 8 -16.90 14.88 42.70
CA LEU A 8 -17.30 15.43 41.40
C LEU A 8 -16.52 16.70 41.01
N SER A 9 -16.30 17.61 41.97
CA SER A 9 -15.48 18.81 41.69
C SER A 9 -14.03 18.46 41.35
N VAL A 10 -13.42 17.51 42.06
CA VAL A 10 -12.05 17.08 41.77
C VAL A 10 -11.97 16.42 40.38
N VAL A 11 -12.91 15.56 40.02
CA VAL A 11 -12.95 14.94 38.69
C VAL A 11 -13.14 16.01 37.60
N PHE A 12 -14.01 17.00 37.82
CA PHE A 12 -14.22 18.07 36.86
C PHE A 12 -12.96 18.91 36.64
N VAL A 13 -12.27 19.31 37.72
CA VAL A 13 -11.02 20.09 37.62
C VAL A 13 -9.93 19.29 36.90
N VAL A 14 -9.81 17.98 37.18
CA VAL A 14 -8.86 17.10 36.50
C VAL A 14 -9.19 16.98 35.01
N LEU A 15 -10.47 16.83 34.64
CA LEU A 15 -10.89 16.77 33.23
C LEU A 15 -10.60 18.08 32.48
N VAL A 16 -10.81 19.23 33.12
CA VAL A 16 -10.49 20.54 32.54
C VAL A 16 -8.98 20.73 32.37
N LEU A 17 -8.17 20.30 33.34
CA LEU A 17 -6.71 20.34 33.21
C LEU A 17 -6.20 19.43 32.09
N LEU A 18 -6.75 18.22 31.97
CA LEU A 18 -6.40 17.28 30.91
C LEU A 18 -6.80 17.79 29.53
N SER A 19 -7.96 18.45 29.40
CA SER A 19 -8.37 19.06 28.13
C SER A 19 -7.47 20.23 27.76
N LEU A 20 -7.11 21.10 28.71
CA LEU A 20 -6.16 22.19 28.47
C LEU A 20 -4.78 21.67 28.05
N LEU A 21 -4.26 20.61 28.69
CA LEU A 21 -3.01 19.94 28.30
C LEU A 21 -3.11 19.33 26.89
N TRP A 22 -4.26 18.76 26.54
CA TRP A 22 -4.51 18.25 25.19
C TRP A 22 -4.48 19.36 24.14
N PHE A 23 -5.12 20.50 24.40
CA PHE A 23 -5.13 21.64 23.48
C PHE A 23 -3.78 22.37 23.41
N ALA A 24 -3.02 22.45 24.51
CA ALA A 24 -1.74 23.16 24.56
C ALA A 24 -0.59 22.40 23.87
N GLY A 25 -0.61 21.07 23.85
CA GLY A 25 0.48 20.28 23.23
C GLY A 25 0.13 18.84 22.84
N GLY A 26 -0.97 18.28 23.37
CA GLY A 26 -1.42 16.94 22.99
C GLY A 26 -1.83 16.85 21.51
N LYS A 27 -2.51 17.87 20.98
CA LYS A 27 -2.93 17.90 19.57
C LYS A 27 -1.75 17.91 18.60
N THR A 28 -0.71 18.70 18.86
CA THR A 28 0.46 18.76 17.98
C THR A 28 1.28 17.48 18.03
N TRP A 29 1.42 16.87 19.20
CA TRP A 29 2.08 15.57 19.33
C TRP A 29 1.27 14.45 18.66
N ALA A 30 -0.06 14.44 18.83
CA ALA A 30 -0.94 13.49 18.17
C ALA A 30 -0.92 13.68 16.64
N ASP A 31 -0.95 14.92 16.14
CA ASP A 31 -0.86 15.20 14.69
C ASP A 31 0.53 14.80 14.13
N GLN A 32 1.63 15.00 14.87
CA GLN A 32 2.96 14.54 14.48
C GLN A 32 3.12 13.02 14.53
N PHE A 33 2.50 12.37 15.52
CA PHE A 33 2.50 10.92 15.66
C PHE A 33 1.64 10.28 14.57
N LEU A 34 0.43 10.80 14.35
CA LEU A 34 -0.49 10.37 13.31
C LEU A 34 0.09 10.62 11.92
N SER A 35 0.70 11.78 11.67
CA SER A 35 1.41 11.98 10.40
C SER A 35 2.56 11.00 10.24
N ARG A 36 3.45 10.80 11.22
CA ARG A 36 4.52 9.79 11.07
C ARG A 36 4.00 8.36 10.85
N PHE A 37 2.90 7.98 11.49
CA PHE A 37 2.32 6.63 11.35
C PHE A 37 1.42 6.45 10.12
N LEU A 38 0.75 7.50 9.65
CA LEU A 38 -0.20 7.45 8.53
C LEU A 38 0.37 7.98 7.22
N THR A 39 1.36 8.88 7.26
CA THR A 39 2.03 9.46 6.07
C THR A 39 3.39 8.85 5.79
N GLN A 40 3.82 7.80 6.50
CA GLN A 40 4.87 6.94 5.95
C GLN A 40 4.23 6.06 4.87
N PRO A 41 4.47 6.32 3.57
CA PRO A 41 3.97 5.47 2.51
C PRO A 41 4.47 4.06 2.75
N ARG A 42 3.53 3.16 3.00
CA ARG A 42 3.84 1.84 3.55
C ARG A 42 4.54 0.89 2.59
N ASP A 43 4.75 1.27 1.33
CA ASP A 43 5.59 0.59 0.35
C ASP A 43 5.71 1.57 -0.84
N GLU A 44 6.73 2.43 -0.89
CA GLU A 44 6.91 3.31 -2.06
C GLU A 44 7.40 2.49 -3.26
N PHE A 45 6.65 2.55 -4.38
CA PHE A 45 7.11 1.99 -5.65
C PHE A 45 8.14 2.94 -6.29
N VAL A 46 9.36 2.94 -5.74
CA VAL A 46 10.49 3.70 -6.27
C VAL A 46 11.37 2.76 -7.07
N VAL A 47 11.45 3.02 -8.38
CA VAL A 47 12.33 2.27 -9.28
C VAL A 47 13.75 2.85 -9.16
N PRO A 48 14.73 2.10 -8.66
CA PRO A 48 16.09 2.61 -8.53
C PRO A 48 16.75 2.77 -9.91
N ALA A 49 17.73 3.67 -10.00
CA ALA A 49 18.50 3.88 -11.24
C ALA A 49 19.29 2.61 -11.63
N ALA A 50 19.89 1.93 -10.66
CA ALA A 50 20.52 0.63 -10.83
C ALA A 50 19.46 -0.47 -10.60
N LYS A 51 18.83 -0.92 -11.69
CA LYS A 51 17.80 -1.97 -11.66
C LYS A 51 18.17 -3.13 -12.58
N MET A 52 17.82 -4.33 -12.15
CA MET A 52 17.92 -5.53 -12.97
C MET A 52 16.62 -5.72 -13.75
N SER A 53 16.67 -6.27 -14.96
CA SER A 53 15.44 -6.64 -15.67
C SER A 53 14.85 -7.90 -15.05
N LEU A 54 13.55 -7.87 -14.76
CA LEU A 54 12.79 -9.07 -14.39
C LEU A 54 12.20 -9.71 -15.65
N ASN A 55 12.28 -11.04 -15.74
CA ASN A 55 11.56 -11.79 -16.74
C ASN A 55 10.15 -12.10 -16.22
N VAL A 56 9.15 -11.41 -16.77
CA VAL A 56 7.77 -11.47 -16.31
C VAL A 56 6.85 -11.72 -17.50
N ALA A 57 5.81 -12.52 -17.29
CA ALA A 57 4.68 -12.56 -18.20
C ALA A 57 3.44 -12.04 -17.49
N ILE A 58 2.71 -11.12 -18.12
CA ILE A 58 1.55 -10.46 -17.53
C ILE A 58 0.34 -10.72 -18.43
N THR A 59 -0.72 -11.24 -17.83
CA THR A 59 -2.02 -11.38 -18.48
C THR A 59 -3.08 -10.75 -17.61
N GLN A 60 -4.12 -10.20 -18.23
CA GLN A 60 -5.26 -9.64 -17.52
C GLN A 60 -6.56 -10.28 -17.99
N ASP A 61 -7.49 -10.39 -17.05
CA ASP A 61 -8.90 -10.63 -17.32
C ASP A 61 -9.71 -9.41 -16.81
N ARG A 62 -11.03 -9.47 -16.90
CA ARG A 62 -11.94 -8.41 -16.42
C ARG A 62 -11.71 -8.09 -14.95
N GLU A 63 -11.53 -9.10 -14.10
CA GLU A 63 -11.45 -8.93 -12.63
C GLU A 63 -10.08 -9.15 -12.02
N GLU A 64 -9.18 -9.86 -12.70
CA GLU A 64 -7.90 -10.31 -12.15
C GLU A 64 -6.72 -9.97 -13.07
N LEU A 65 -5.58 -9.66 -12.45
CA LEU A 65 -4.29 -9.55 -13.10
C LEU A 65 -3.45 -10.77 -12.72
N THR A 66 -2.94 -11.50 -13.70
CA THR A 66 -2.02 -12.61 -13.48
C THR A 66 -0.60 -12.16 -13.79
N VAL A 67 0.28 -12.29 -12.81
CA VAL A 67 1.71 -11.96 -12.92
C VAL A 67 2.51 -13.24 -12.74
N CYS A 68 3.26 -13.64 -13.77
CA CYS A 68 4.06 -14.86 -13.77
C CYS A 68 5.56 -14.54 -13.69
N ASN A 69 6.25 -15.17 -12.75
CA ASN A 69 7.70 -15.10 -12.64
C ASN A 69 8.32 -16.09 -13.64
N ARG A 70 8.81 -15.58 -14.77
CA ARG A 70 9.53 -16.37 -15.78
C ARG A 70 11.05 -16.35 -15.55
N GLY A 71 11.49 -15.76 -14.45
CA GLY A 71 12.88 -15.78 -14.01
C GLY A 71 13.28 -17.12 -13.40
N VAL A 72 14.57 -17.24 -13.11
CA VAL A 72 15.18 -18.43 -12.49
C VAL A 72 15.22 -18.37 -10.96
N ALA A 73 14.87 -17.23 -10.38
CA ALA A 73 14.96 -16.98 -8.95
C ALA A 73 13.60 -16.52 -8.39
N PRO A 74 13.28 -16.89 -7.14
CA PRO A 74 12.05 -16.50 -6.49
C PRO A 74 12.05 -15.00 -6.18
N TRP A 75 10.85 -14.44 -6.12
CA TRP A 75 10.60 -13.06 -5.72
C TRP A 75 10.19 -13.04 -4.25
N ASP A 76 10.77 -12.12 -3.49
CA ASP A 76 10.32 -11.80 -2.15
C ASP A 76 9.75 -10.37 -2.14
N GLY A 77 8.56 -10.20 -1.57
CA GLY A 77 7.88 -8.92 -1.44
C GLY A 77 7.74 -8.13 -2.74
N ALA A 78 7.23 -8.74 -3.81
CA ALA A 78 7.05 -8.03 -5.08
C ALA A 78 5.92 -7.00 -4.98
N LEU A 79 6.20 -5.78 -5.44
CA LEU A 79 5.23 -4.73 -5.63
C LEU A 79 4.80 -4.72 -7.10
N VAL A 80 3.51 -4.59 -7.34
CA VAL A 80 2.90 -4.51 -8.68
C VAL A 80 2.15 -3.21 -8.76
N ARG A 81 2.52 -2.35 -9.71
CA ARG A 81 1.87 -1.07 -9.98
C ARG A 81 1.14 -1.12 -11.31
N ILE A 82 -0.10 -0.62 -11.33
CA ILE A 82 -0.90 -0.51 -12.56
C ILE A 82 -1.24 0.95 -12.84
N ASN A 83 -1.15 1.33 -14.13
CA ASN A 83 -1.44 2.67 -14.64
C ASN A 83 -0.76 3.81 -13.83
N GLY A 84 0.40 3.53 -13.22
CA GLY A 84 1.16 4.49 -12.41
C GLY A 84 0.56 4.89 -11.06
N GLY A 85 -0.66 4.45 -10.70
CA GLY A 85 -1.40 4.98 -9.55
C GLY A 85 -1.91 3.96 -8.54
N TYR A 86 -2.01 2.68 -8.90
CA TYR A 86 -2.50 1.65 -7.98
C TYR A 86 -1.47 0.56 -7.74
N LEU A 87 -1.38 0.09 -6.50
CA LEU A 87 -0.33 -0.79 -6.00
C LEU A 87 -0.94 -2.04 -5.37
N ALA A 88 -0.33 -3.19 -5.63
CA ALA A 88 -0.57 -4.44 -4.91
C ALA A 88 0.76 -5.08 -4.51
N LYS A 89 0.72 -5.93 -3.48
CA LYS A 89 1.88 -6.66 -2.98
C LYS A 89 1.68 -8.16 -3.11
N ILE A 90 2.64 -8.83 -3.72
CA ILE A 90 2.77 -10.29 -3.72
C ILE A 90 3.81 -10.63 -2.67
N LYS A 91 3.42 -11.38 -1.62
CA LYS A 91 4.32 -11.72 -0.51
C LYS A 91 5.54 -12.50 -0.99
N SER A 92 5.31 -13.53 -1.78
CA SER A 92 6.36 -14.32 -2.41
C SER A 92 5.84 -14.91 -3.71
N LEU A 93 6.73 -15.14 -4.67
CA LEU A 93 6.41 -15.83 -5.92
C LEU A 93 7.60 -16.68 -6.37
N ALA A 94 7.42 -18.00 -6.41
CA ALA A 94 8.49 -18.90 -6.82
C ALA A 94 8.85 -18.71 -8.31
N ALA A 95 10.04 -19.18 -8.69
CA ALA A 95 10.44 -19.21 -10.09
C ALA A 95 9.53 -20.16 -10.89
N GLY A 96 9.00 -19.70 -12.02
CA GLY A 96 8.06 -20.44 -12.86
C GLY A 96 6.58 -20.33 -12.47
N ASP A 97 6.27 -19.77 -11.30
CA ASP A 97 4.89 -19.66 -10.79
C ASP A 97 4.21 -18.34 -11.17
N CYS A 98 2.88 -18.32 -11.03
CA CYS A 98 2.03 -17.15 -11.28
C CYS A 98 1.19 -16.78 -10.06
N ALA A 99 1.12 -15.48 -9.78
CA ALA A 99 0.21 -14.89 -8.80
C ALA A 99 -1.00 -14.28 -9.52
N ARG A 100 -2.20 -14.54 -9.00
CA ARG A 100 -3.43 -13.87 -9.43
C ARG A 100 -3.81 -12.80 -8.41
N ILE A 101 -3.98 -11.57 -8.88
CA ILE A 101 -4.28 -10.41 -8.07
C ILE A 101 -5.61 -9.84 -8.53
N LYS A 102 -6.61 -9.81 -7.66
CA LYS A 102 -7.88 -9.16 -7.99
C LYS A 102 -7.66 -7.66 -8.17
N LYS A 103 -8.28 -7.05 -9.17
CA LYS A 103 -8.22 -5.59 -9.36
C LYS A 103 -8.65 -4.83 -8.11
N THR A 104 -9.65 -5.36 -7.38
CA THR A 104 -10.10 -4.80 -6.09
C THR A 104 -9.06 -4.87 -4.96
N SER A 105 -8.01 -5.68 -5.11
CA SER A 105 -6.91 -5.76 -4.13
C SER A 105 -5.85 -4.68 -4.35
N PHE A 106 -5.87 -3.98 -5.48
CA PHE A 106 -4.98 -2.85 -5.72
C PHE A 106 -5.48 -1.64 -4.95
N LEU A 107 -4.58 -1.00 -4.19
CA LEU A 107 -4.84 0.22 -3.45
C LEU A 107 -4.14 1.40 -4.12
N SER A 108 -4.76 2.58 -4.10
CA SER A 108 -4.10 3.81 -4.55
C SER A 108 -2.81 4.08 -3.75
N THR A 109 -1.81 4.69 -4.42
CA THR A 109 -0.59 5.21 -3.78
C THR A 109 -0.86 6.42 -2.89
N ASP A 110 -2.04 7.03 -2.98
CA ASP A 110 -2.45 8.18 -2.17
C ASP A 110 -3.10 7.76 -0.84
N TRP A 111 -3.04 8.65 0.17
CA TRP A 111 -3.48 8.43 1.57
C TRP A 111 -4.95 8.04 1.72
N LYS A 112 -5.76 8.28 0.68
CA LYS A 112 -7.08 7.69 0.53
C LYS A 112 -6.91 6.35 -0.19
N HIS A 113 -6.48 5.32 0.53
CA HIS A 113 -6.29 3.97 0.02
C HIS A 113 -7.63 3.34 -0.43
N LEU A 114 -8.09 3.78 -1.59
CA LEU A 114 -9.28 3.28 -2.25
C LEU A 114 -8.87 2.11 -3.15
N PRO A 115 -9.67 1.03 -3.16
CA PRO A 115 -9.46 -0.06 -4.09
C PRO A 115 -9.63 0.44 -5.53
N ALA A 116 -8.91 -0.16 -6.46
CA ALA A 116 -9.08 0.15 -7.87
C ALA A 116 -10.54 -0.14 -8.33
N PRO A 117 -11.13 0.72 -9.18
CA PRO A 117 -12.43 0.47 -9.78
C PRO A 117 -12.44 -0.86 -10.54
N ARG A 118 -13.58 -1.57 -10.54
CA ARG A 118 -13.71 -2.88 -11.22
C ARG A 118 -13.54 -2.76 -12.74
N ASP A 119 -13.95 -1.63 -13.29
CA ASP A 119 -13.92 -1.27 -14.71
C ASP A 119 -12.62 -0.55 -15.12
N LEU A 120 -11.62 -0.49 -14.24
CA LEU A 120 -10.32 0.08 -14.58
C LEU A 120 -9.68 -0.72 -15.72
N GLN A 121 -9.48 -0.05 -16.86
CA GLN A 121 -8.71 -0.58 -17.98
C GLN A 121 -7.22 -0.49 -17.64
N VAL A 122 -6.57 -1.66 -17.49
CA VAL A 122 -5.14 -1.73 -17.22
C VAL A 122 -4.40 -1.66 -18.54
N THR A 123 -3.61 -0.61 -18.73
CA THR A 123 -2.82 -0.37 -19.96
C THR A 123 -1.34 -0.62 -19.74
N GLU A 124 -0.85 -0.41 -18.51
CA GLU A 124 0.54 -0.61 -18.13
C GLU A 124 0.61 -1.32 -16.78
N VAL A 125 1.48 -2.33 -16.69
CA VAL A 125 1.82 -2.98 -15.42
C VAL A 125 3.32 -2.92 -15.22
N GLU A 126 3.70 -2.47 -14.03
CA GLU A 126 5.08 -2.41 -13.58
C GLU A 126 5.23 -3.35 -12.38
N VAL A 127 6.31 -4.13 -12.37
CA VAL A 127 6.62 -5.06 -11.29
C VAL A 127 7.99 -4.71 -10.73
N LEU A 128 8.09 -4.60 -9.42
CA LEU A 128 9.32 -4.38 -8.69
C LEU A 128 9.46 -5.48 -7.63
N SER A 129 10.60 -6.16 -7.58
CA SER A 129 10.82 -7.21 -6.59
C SER A 129 12.28 -7.29 -6.17
N HIS A 130 12.50 -7.80 -4.96
CA HIS A 130 13.83 -8.11 -4.48
C HIS A 130 14.18 -9.58 -4.82
N VAL A 131 15.30 -9.76 -5.51
CA VAL A 131 15.84 -11.07 -5.85
C VAL A 131 17.26 -11.18 -5.26
N SER A 132 18.30 -10.87 -6.04
CA SER A 132 19.68 -10.58 -5.58
C SER A 132 19.99 -9.08 -5.49
N GLY A 133 19.01 -8.26 -5.87
CA GLY A 133 18.99 -6.81 -5.95
C GLY A 133 17.58 -6.39 -6.38
N VAL A 134 17.37 -5.10 -6.70
CA VAL A 134 16.04 -4.64 -7.14
C VAL A 134 15.84 -4.96 -8.62
N GLY A 135 14.95 -5.90 -8.87
CA GLY A 135 14.45 -6.23 -10.20
C GLY A 135 13.26 -5.35 -10.58
N TYR A 136 13.17 -4.99 -11.85
CA TYR A 136 12.09 -4.22 -12.43
C TYR A 136 11.68 -4.77 -13.80
N ALA A 137 10.37 -4.83 -14.04
CA ALA A 137 9.78 -5.03 -15.36
C ALA A 137 8.64 -4.02 -15.59
N ARG A 138 8.46 -3.62 -16.84
CA ARG A 138 7.34 -2.82 -17.31
C ARG A 138 6.82 -3.46 -18.59
N GLU A 139 5.56 -3.89 -18.56
CA GLU A 139 4.92 -4.51 -19.71
C GLU A 139 3.66 -3.74 -20.07
N PRO A 140 3.46 -3.40 -21.36
CA PRO A 140 2.16 -2.95 -21.82
C PRO A 140 1.19 -4.12 -21.76
N VAL A 141 -0.01 -3.90 -21.24
CA VAL A 141 -1.04 -4.95 -21.26
C VAL A 141 -2.01 -4.63 -22.37
N ALA A 142 -1.91 -5.39 -23.47
CA ALA A 142 -2.94 -5.34 -24.50
C ALA A 142 -4.27 -5.76 -23.87
N SER A 143 -5.30 -4.92 -24.01
CA SER A 143 -6.67 -5.31 -23.68
C SER A 143 -7.00 -6.54 -24.50
N SER A 144 -7.40 -7.64 -23.85
CA SER A 144 -7.91 -8.84 -24.53
C SER A 144 -9.32 -8.60 -25.10
N ALA A 145 -9.57 -7.43 -25.67
CA ALA A 145 -10.78 -7.09 -26.39
C ALA A 145 -10.55 -7.36 -27.89
N ALA A 146 -10.41 -8.64 -28.23
CA ALA A 146 -10.61 -9.15 -29.59
C ALA A 146 -10.78 -10.67 -29.54
N ILE A 147 -12.04 -11.11 -29.39
CA ILE A 147 -12.81 -12.00 -30.28
C ILE A 147 -14.18 -12.21 -29.62
#